data_AF-A0A939FEN2-F1
#
_entry.id   AF-A0A939FEN2-F1
#
_cell.length_a   1.000
_cell.length_b   1.000
_cell.length_c   1.000
_cell.angle_alpha   90.00
_cell.angle_beta   90.00
_cell.angle_gamma   90.00
#
_symmetry.space_group_name_H-M   'P 1'
#
loop_
_entity.id
_entity.type
_entity.pdbx_description
1 polymer ?
#
loop_
_entity_poly.entity_id
_entity_poly.type
_entity_poly.pdbx_seq_one_letter_code
_entity_poly.pdbx_strand_id
1 'polypeptide(L)'
;MDAVTQVPAPVNEPIHSYAPGSPERARLEAKLKELAENPIDLPMTINGEKRMGGGERFTVVQPHNHKAVIGTSAQATQADAQDAIDAALAAAPAWRAMAFDDRAAIILRAAELLSGPWRETLAASTMLGQSKTAQQAEIDTPCELVDFWRFNVKYARDLLAEQPAANSPGVWNRLDHRPLEGFVYAITPFNFTAIAGNLPTAPALMGNVVVWKPSPTQSHAAVLLMELLEEAGLPKGVINLVTGDGIAVSEIALNHRDLAGIHFTGSTPTFQYLWKTVGENIAKYRTYPR
;
A
#
# COMPACT_ATOMS: atom_id res chain seq x y z
N MET A 1 14.45 -3.69 -25.39
CA MET A 1 13.37 -3.14 -26.24
C MET A 1 13.81 -1.75 -26.65
N ASP A 2 13.79 -1.44 -27.95
CA ASP A 2 14.16 -0.12 -28.47
C ASP A 2 12.87 0.69 -28.73
N ALA A 3 12.38 1.42 -27.72
CA ALA A 3 11.13 2.15 -27.80
C ALA A 3 11.07 3.36 -26.85
N VAL A 4 10.28 4.37 -27.20
CA VAL A 4 9.75 5.37 -26.27
C VAL A 4 8.27 5.08 -26.09
N THR A 5 7.94 4.32 -25.04
CA THR A 5 6.57 3.84 -24.82
C THR A 5 5.66 4.94 -24.26
N GLN A 6 4.35 4.70 -24.30
CA GLN A 6 3.34 5.51 -23.62
C GLN A 6 2.52 4.60 -22.72
N VAL A 7 2.14 5.10 -21.55
CA VAL A 7 1.20 4.38 -20.67
C VAL A 7 -0.25 4.66 -21.12
N PRO A 8 -1.21 3.78 -20.79
CA PRO A 8 -2.62 4.07 -21.02
C PRO A 8 -3.03 5.41 -20.38
N ALA A 9 -3.84 6.20 -21.09
CA ALA A 9 -4.37 7.44 -20.53
C ALA A 9 -5.33 7.13 -19.38
N PRO A 10 -5.14 7.71 -18.18
CA PRO A 10 -6.03 7.47 -17.06
C PRO A 10 -7.36 8.20 -17.27
N VAL A 11 -8.44 7.56 -16.86
CA VAL A 11 -9.77 8.16 -16.68
C VAL A 11 -10.24 7.80 -15.27
N ASN A 12 -10.98 8.72 -14.65
CA ASN A 12 -11.55 8.47 -13.33
C ASN A 12 -12.49 7.26 -13.38
N GLU A 13 -12.35 6.38 -12.40
CA GLU A 13 -13.17 5.19 -12.25
C GLU A 13 -14.64 5.59 -12.02
N PRO A 14 -15.60 5.03 -12.79
CA PRO A 14 -17.01 5.31 -12.58
C PRO A 14 -17.48 4.86 -11.20
N ILE A 15 -18.26 5.71 -10.53
CA ILE A 15 -18.86 5.41 -9.24
C ILE A 15 -20.11 4.58 -9.45
N HIS A 16 -20.17 3.37 -8.86
CA HIS A 16 -21.38 2.58 -8.86
C HIS A 16 -22.44 3.14 -7.89
N SER A 17 -23.69 3.11 -8.31
CA SER A 17 -24.80 3.67 -7.54
C SER A 17 -25.30 2.75 -6.42
N TYR A 18 -25.17 1.43 -6.59
CA TYR A 18 -25.80 0.42 -5.74
C TYR A 18 -27.32 0.65 -5.57
N ALA A 19 -27.99 1.13 -6.63
CA ALA A 19 -29.43 1.33 -6.65
C ALA A 19 -30.17 0.01 -6.39
N PRO A 20 -31.40 0.04 -5.83
CA PRO A 20 -32.22 -1.16 -5.68
C PRO A 20 -32.36 -1.93 -6.99
N GLY A 21 -32.11 -3.23 -6.97
CA GLY A 21 -32.17 -4.12 -8.14
C GLY A 21 -30.96 -4.08 -9.07
N SER A 22 -29.95 -3.23 -8.80
CA SER A 22 -28.72 -3.21 -9.59
C SER A 22 -27.86 -4.46 -9.35
N PRO A 23 -27.13 -4.95 -10.37
CA PRO A 23 -26.29 -6.14 -10.23
C PRO A 23 -25.13 -5.94 -9.25
N GLU A 24 -24.53 -4.75 -9.18
CA GLU A 24 -23.48 -4.42 -8.21
C GLU A 24 -23.99 -4.50 -6.77
N ARG A 25 -25.25 -4.13 -6.51
CA ARG A 25 -25.85 -4.23 -5.18
C ARG A 25 -26.00 -5.68 -4.76
N ALA A 26 -26.46 -6.55 -5.66
CA ALA A 26 -26.57 -7.97 -5.37
C ALA A 26 -25.20 -8.60 -5.04
N ARG A 27 -24.14 -8.23 -5.78
CA ARG A 27 -22.77 -8.68 -5.50
C ARG A 27 -22.26 -8.16 -4.16
N LEU A 28 -22.49 -6.89 -3.86
CA LEU A 28 -22.07 -6.28 -2.59
C LEU A 28 -22.78 -6.91 -1.39
N GLU A 29 -24.10 -7.13 -1.47
CA GLU A 29 -24.88 -7.80 -0.43
C GLU A 29 -24.37 -9.23 -0.19
N ALA A 30 -24.04 -9.97 -1.26
CA ALA A 30 -23.45 -11.29 -1.14
C ALA A 30 -22.09 -11.25 -0.44
N LYS A 31 -21.21 -10.31 -0.80
CA LYS A 31 -19.88 -10.17 -0.17
C LYS A 31 -19.95 -9.69 1.28
N LEU A 32 -20.87 -8.79 1.61
CA LEU A 32 -21.10 -8.38 3.00
C LEU A 32 -21.49 -9.57 3.87
N LYS A 33 -22.41 -10.42 3.38
CA LYS A 33 -22.80 -11.63 4.09
C LYS A 33 -21.64 -12.61 4.24
N GLU A 34 -20.96 -12.92 3.13
CA GLU A 34 -19.81 -13.83 3.11
C GLU A 34 -18.75 -13.43 4.14
N LEU A 35 -18.30 -12.17 4.12
CA LEU A 35 -17.22 -11.70 4.99
C LEU A 35 -17.66 -11.54 6.46
N ALA A 36 -18.93 -11.20 6.71
CA ALA A 36 -19.46 -11.09 8.07
C ALA A 36 -19.67 -12.46 8.75
N GLU A 37 -20.00 -13.50 7.98
CA GLU A 37 -20.27 -14.85 8.50
C GLU A 37 -19.01 -15.73 8.57
N ASN A 38 -17.92 -15.34 7.90
CA ASN A 38 -16.69 -16.13 7.82
C ASN A 38 -15.46 -15.30 8.27
N PRO A 39 -15.28 -15.06 9.58
CA PRO A 39 -14.12 -14.35 10.10
C PRO A 39 -12.83 -15.11 9.78
N ILE A 40 -11.79 -14.38 9.35
CA ILE A 40 -10.52 -14.97 8.91
C ILE A 40 -9.35 -14.61 9.84
N ASP A 41 -8.28 -15.42 9.81
CA ASP A 41 -6.99 -14.94 10.29
C ASP A 41 -6.47 -13.85 9.35
N LEU A 42 -5.86 -12.81 9.93
CA LEU A 42 -5.34 -11.63 9.25
C LEU A 42 -3.81 -11.60 9.42
N PRO A 43 -3.08 -12.42 8.64
CA PRO A 43 -1.64 -12.55 8.78
C PRO A 43 -0.89 -11.33 8.26
N MET A 44 0.36 -11.18 8.71
CA MET A 44 1.36 -10.39 8.01
C MET A 44 1.70 -11.06 6.67
N THR A 45 2.26 -10.28 5.75
CA THR A 45 2.86 -10.81 4.53
C THR A 45 4.29 -10.30 4.43
N ILE A 46 5.26 -11.15 4.72
CA ILE A 46 6.69 -10.82 4.71
C ILE A 46 7.38 -11.70 3.69
N ASN A 47 8.04 -11.11 2.70
CA ASN A 47 8.64 -11.84 1.57
C ASN A 47 7.64 -12.80 0.85
N GLY A 48 6.36 -12.42 0.79
CA GLY A 48 5.28 -13.25 0.25
C GLY A 48 4.91 -14.48 1.08
N GLU A 49 5.43 -14.60 2.31
CA GLU A 49 4.99 -15.59 3.29
C GLU A 49 3.89 -14.97 4.17
N LYS A 50 2.74 -15.65 4.24
CA LYS A 50 1.62 -15.28 5.10
C LYS A 50 1.77 -15.97 6.45
N ARG A 51 1.99 -15.19 7.51
CA ARG A 51 2.09 -15.70 8.88
C ARG A 51 1.58 -14.68 9.91
N MET A 52 1.09 -15.17 11.04
CA MET A 52 0.68 -14.30 12.15
C MET A 52 1.88 -13.61 12.79
N GLY A 53 1.68 -12.39 13.31
CA GLY A 53 2.66 -11.72 14.17
C GLY A 53 3.00 -12.54 15.42
N GLY A 54 4.23 -12.39 15.91
CA GLY A 54 4.69 -13.11 17.10
C GLY A 54 4.13 -12.60 18.44
N GLY A 55 3.41 -11.47 18.44
CA GLY A 55 2.88 -10.81 19.64
C GLY A 55 1.45 -11.21 19.99
N GLU A 56 0.84 -10.42 20.89
CA GLU A 56 -0.52 -10.69 21.35
C GLU A 56 -1.56 -10.64 20.23
N ARG A 57 -2.55 -11.53 20.30
CA ARG A 57 -3.67 -11.53 19.35
C ARG A 57 -4.62 -10.36 19.61
N PHE A 58 -5.15 -9.79 18.54
CA PHE A 58 -6.24 -8.81 18.61
C PHE A 58 -7.29 -9.11 17.54
N THR A 59 -8.55 -8.81 17.85
CA THR A 59 -9.67 -8.99 16.92
C THR A 59 -9.94 -7.70 16.15
N VAL A 60 -10.24 -7.84 14.86
CA VAL A 60 -10.86 -6.80 14.04
C VAL A 60 -12.37 -7.06 14.03
N VAL A 61 -13.14 -6.06 14.43
CA VAL A 61 -14.60 -6.15 14.60
C VAL A 61 -15.32 -5.15 13.70
N GLN A 62 -16.62 -5.32 13.51
CA GLN A 62 -17.45 -4.33 12.85
C GLN A 62 -17.69 -3.13 13.80
N PRO A 63 -17.30 -1.88 13.50
CA PRO A 63 -17.48 -0.79 14.46
C PRO A 63 -18.95 -0.50 14.80
N HIS A 64 -19.89 -0.74 13.87
CA HIS A 64 -21.34 -0.62 14.09
C HIS A 64 -21.95 -1.82 14.84
N ASN A 65 -21.21 -2.92 14.98
CA ASN A 65 -21.61 -4.09 15.77
C ASN A 65 -20.35 -4.75 16.35
N HIS A 66 -19.77 -4.11 17.37
CA HIS A 66 -18.44 -4.46 17.90
C HIS A 66 -18.36 -5.86 18.54
N LYS A 67 -19.48 -6.59 18.67
CA LYS A 67 -19.50 -8.01 19.06
C LYS A 67 -19.27 -8.96 17.87
N ALA A 68 -19.48 -8.50 16.63
CA ALA A 68 -19.22 -9.25 15.42
C ALA A 68 -17.75 -9.08 15.00
N VAL A 69 -16.97 -10.15 15.17
CA VAL A 69 -15.58 -10.25 14.71
C VAL A 69 -15.57 -10.55 13.21
N ILE A 70 -14.73 -9.86 12.45
CA ILE A 70 -14.50 -10.14 11.01
C ILE A 70 -13.10 -10.68 10.74
N GLY A 71 -12.20 -10.59 11.71
CA GLY A 71 -10.93 -11.32 11.65
C GLY A 71 -10.10 -11.21 12.91
N THR A 72 -9.05 -12.00 12.98
CA THR A 72 -8.08 -12.00 14.09
C THR A 72 -6.69 -11.80 13.54
N SER A 73 -5.95 -10.82 14.08
CA SER A 73 -4.53 -10.62 13.78
C SER A 73 -3.70 -10.75 15.05
N ALA A 74 -2.41 -10.50 14.94
CA ALA A 74 -1.48 -10.45 16.07
C ALA A 74 -0.55 -9.24 15.93
N GLN A 75 -0.12 -8.72 17.08
CA GLN A 75 0.87 -7.64 17.12
C GLN A 75 2.18 -8.11 16.47
N ALA A 76 2.73 -7.31 15.57
CA ALA A 76 4.09 -7.53 15.10
C ALA A 76 5.09 -7.30 16.26
N THR A 77 6.09 -8.16 16.34
CA THR A 77 7.22 -8.03 17.24
C THR A 77 8.36 -7.26 16.57
N GLN A 78 9.42 -6.97 17.34
CA GLN A 78 10.66 -6.44 16.78
C GLN A 78 11.30 -7.39 15.75
N ALA A 79 11.21 -8.71 15.99
CA ALA A 79 11.73 -9.71 15.04
C ALA A 79 10.95 -9.68 13.72
N ASP A 80 9.61 -9.57 13.79
CA ASP A 80 8.77 -9.45 12.60
C ASP A 80 9.10 -8.19 11.79
N ALA A 81 9.37 -7.07 12.48
CA ALA A 81 9.77 -5.82 11.84
C ALA A 81 11.15 -5.94 11.16
N GLN A 82 12.11 -6.61 11.81
CA GLN A 82 13.43 -6.86 11.22
C GLN A 82 13.32 -7.76 9.98
N ASP A 83 12.56 -8.85 10.07
CA ASP A 83 12.32 -9.75 8.94
C ASP A 83 11.69 -9.01 7.74
N ALA A 84 10.76 -8.08 7.99
CA ALA A 84 10.14 -7.26 6.95
C ALA A 84 11.12 -6.28 6.30
N ILE A 85 12.01 -5.66 7.07
CA ILE A 85 13.05 -4.76 6.54
C ILE A 85 14.07 -5.55 5.73
N ASP A 86 14.53 -6.70 6.23
CA ASP A 86 15.50 -7.54 5.55
C ASP A 86 14.93 -8.06 4.23
N ALA A 87 13.67 -8.50 4.22
CA ALA A 87 12.95 -8.88 3.00
C ALA A 87 12.84 -7.74 1.99
N ALA A 88 12.50 -6.53 2.45
CA ALA A 88 12.45 -5.34 1.60
C ALA A 88 13.81 -5.06 0.95
N LEU A 89 14.86 -4.99 1.75
CA LEU A 89 16.22 -4.69 1.28
C LEU A 89 16.74 -5.78 0.34
N ALA A 90 16.41 -7.05 0.57
CA ALA A 90 16.76 -8.16 -0.32
C ALA A 90 16.04 -8.08 -1.68
N ALA A 91 14.78 -7.63 -1.72
CA ALA A 91 14.02 -7.46 -2.97
C ALA A 91 14.46 -6.24 -3.79
N ALA A 92 15.07 -5.25 -3.13
CA ALA A 92 15.34 -3.94 -3.72
C ALA A 92 16.20 -3.96 -5.00
N PRO A 93 17.31 -4.73 -5.10
CA PRO A 93 18.14 -4.71 -6.31
C PRO A 93 17.39 -5.16 -7.56
N ALA A 94 16.63 -6.27 -7.47
CA ALA A 94 15.86 -6.80 -8.59
C ALA A 94 14.70 -5.87 -8.97
N TRP A 95 13.99 -5.32 -7.98
CA TRP A 95 12.87 -4.41 -8.22
C TRP A 95 13.30 -3.08 -8.86
N ARG A 96 14.44 -2.53 -8.43
CA ARG A 96 15.03 -1.32 -9.03
C ARG A 96 15.51 -1.57 -10.46
N ALA A 97 16.02 -2.76 -10.75
CA ALA A 97 16.50 -3.14 -12.08
C ALA A 97 15.38 -3.42 -13.09
N MET A 98 14.16 -3.71 -12.62
CA MET A 98 12.99 -3.90 -13.47
C MET A 98 12.70 -2.63 -14.29
N ALA A 99 12.21 -2.76 -15.53
CA ALA A 99 11.83 -1.59 -16.32
C ALA A 99 10.64 -0.86 -15.69
N PHE A 100 10.54 0.46 -15.88
CA PHE A 100 9.40 1.22 -15.38
C PHE A 100 8.06 0.66 -15.88
N ASP A 101 7.99 0.27 -17.16
CA ASP A 101 6.79 -0.28 -17.79
C ASP A 101 6.30 -1.55 -17.08
N ASP A 102 7.23 -2.42 -16.68
CA ASP A 102 6.89 -3.67 -15.98
C ASP A 102 6.40 -3.39 -14.55
N ARG A 103 7.03 -2.43 -13.85
CA ARG A 103 6.53 -1.98 -12.54
C ARG A 103 5.14 -1.35 -12.65
N ALA A 104 4.95 -0.49 -13.65
CA ALA A 104 3.69 0.16 -13.93
C ALA A 104 2.60 -0.85 -14.31
N ALA A 105 2.92 -1.89 -15.07
CA ALA A 105 1.98 -2.93 -15.48
C ALA A 105 1.39 -3.68 -14.28
N ILE A 106 2.17 -3.93 -13.23
CA ILE A 106 1.67 -4.54 -11.98
C ILE A 106 0.63 -3.63 -11.31
N ILE A 107 0.93 -2.33 -11.20
CA ILE A 107 0.02 -1.36 -10.58
C ILE A 107 -1.25 -1.15 -11.43
N LEU A 108 -1.13 -1.10 -12.75
CA LEU A 108 -2.28 -1.04 -13.66
C LEU A 108 -3.12 -2.32 -13.60
N ARG A 109 -2.49 -3.50 -13.48
CA ARG A 109 -3.21 -4.76 -13.30
C ARG A 109 -3.94 -4.82 -11.97
N ALA A 110 -3.36 -4.29 -10.90
CA ALA A 110 -4.05 -4.15 -9.61
C ALA A 110 -5.30 -3.25 -9.75
N ALA A 111 -5.20 -2.15 -10.51
CA ALA A 111 -6.34 -1.29 -10.80
C ALA A 111 -7.45 -2.03 -11.57
N GLU A 112 -7.12 -2.88 -12.54
CA GLU A 112 -8.12 -3.68 -13.25
C GLU A 112 -8.74 -4.80 -12.39
N LEU A 113 -7.95 -5.40 -11.50
CA LEU A 113 -8.49 -6.37 -10.53
C LEU A 113 -9.49 -5.68 -9.58
N LEU A 114 -9.16 -4.49 -9.12
CA LEU A 114 -10.01 -3.71 -8.21
C LEU A 114 -11.23 -3.08 -8.90
N SER A 115 -11.12 -2.70 -10.17
CA SER A 115 -12.27 -2.19 -10.95
C SER A 115 -13.30 -3.30 -11.24
N GLY A 116 -12.82 -4.55 -11.38
CA GLY A 116 -13.63 -5.73 -11.71
C GLY A 116 -13.78 -6.72 -10.54
N PRO A 117 -13.08 -7.88 -10.59
CA PRO A 117 -13.38 -9.03 -9.75
C PRO A 117 -13.23 -8.81 -8.24
N TRP A 118 -12.37 -7.87 -7.82
CA TRP A 118 -12.14 -7.57 -6.41
C TRP A 118 -13.01 -6.42 -5.87
N ARG A 119 -13.75 -5.73 -6.74
CA ARG A 119 -14.45 -4.48 -6.41
C ARG A 119 -15.34 -4.61 -5.19
N GLU A 120 -16.35 -5.49 -5.26
CA GLU A 120 -17.31 -5.64 -4.16
C GLU A 120 -16.71 -6.36 -2.95
N THR A 121 -15.67 -7.19 -3.12
CA THR A 121 -14.94 -7.81 -2.00
C THR A 121 -14.28 -6.76 -1.12
N LEU A 122 -13.53 -5.84 -1.73
CA LEU A 122 -12.83 -4.79 -1.00
C LEU A 122 -13.77 -3.67 -0.53
N ALA A 123 -14.80 -3.33 -1.30
CA ALA A 123 -15.86 -2.43 -0.83
C ALA A 123 -16.56 -3.00 0.42
N ALA A 124 -16.98 -4.28 0.41
CA ALA A 124 -17.60 -4.93 1.57
C ALA A 124 -16.66 -4.99 2.78
N SER A 125 -15.39 -5.34 2.57
CA SER A 125 -14.37 -5.34 3.63
C SER A 125 -14.24 -3.96 4.30
N THR A 126 -14.15 -2.90 3.50
CA THR A 126 -14.09 -1.52 4.01
C THR A 126 -15.37 -1.12 4.74
N MET A 127 -16.54 -1.50 4.24
CA MET A 127 -17.82 -1.26 4.93
C MET A 127 -17.85 -1.93 6.30
N LEU A 128 -17.45 -3.20 6.40
CA LEU A 128 -17.49 -3.97 7.63
C LEU A 128 -16.45 -3.47 8.63
N GLY A 129 -15.17 -3.38 8.24
CA GLY A 129 -14.07 -3.05 9.15
C GLY A 129 -13.99 -1.57 9.54
N GLN A 130 -14.42 -0.66 8.65
CA GLN A 130 -14.34 0.79 8.88
C GLN A 130 -15.71 1.45 9.02
N SER A 131 -16.78 0.65 9.03
CA SER A 131 -18.18 1.10 9.18
C SER A 131 -18.61 2.14 8.14
N LYS A 132 -18.13 2.00 6.92
CA LYS A 132 -18.54 2.85 5.79
C LYS A 132 -19.89 2.43 5.24
N THR A 133 -20.66 3.40 4.77
CA THR A 133 -21.82 3.12 3.89
C THR A 133 -21.32 2.63 2.52
N ALA A 134 -22.19 2.00 1.73
CA ALA A 134 -21.82 1.51 0.39
C ALA A 134 -21.21 2.63 -0.48
N GLN A 135 -21.82 3.82 -0.49
CA GLN A 135 -21.30 4.97 -1.24
C GLN A 135 -19.96 5.48 -0.69
N GLN A 136 -19.78 5.51 0.64
CA GLN A 136 -18.50 5.92 1.23
C GLN A 136 -17.38 4.91 0.97
N ALA A 137 -17.70 3.61 0.91
CA ALA A 137 -16.73 2.58 0.53
C ALA A 137 -16.41 2.61 -0.96
N GLU A 138 -17.41 2.87 -1.82
CA GLU A 138 -17.26 2.92 -3.27
C GLU A 138 -16.33 4.03 -3.75
N ILE A 139 -16.52 5.25 -3.23
CA ILE A 139 -15.71 6.39 -3.66
C ILE A 139 -14.29 6.33 -3.11
N ASP A 140 -14.08 5.65 -1.98
CA ASP A 140 -12.77 5.41 -1.36
C ASP A 140 -12.09 4.18 -1.98
N THR A 141 -12.56 2.99 -1.63
CA THR A 141 -11.80 1.76 -1.87
C THR A 141 -11.71 1.39 -3.34
N PRO A 142 -12.79 1.24 -4.12
CA PRO A 142 -12.64 1.09 -5.54
C PRO A 142 -12.14 2.36 -6.23
N CYS A 143 -12.92 3.45 -6.19
CA CYS A 143 -12.72 4.53 -7.16
C CYS A 143 -11.43 5.32 -6.90
N GLU A 144 -11.25 5.86 -5.69
CA GLU A 144 -10.05 6.65 -5.37
C GLU A 144 -8.76 5.81 -5.45
N LEU A 145 -8.79 4.52 -5.06
CA LEU A 145 -7.59 3.67 -5.17
C LEU A 145 -7.26 3.28 -6.63
N VAL A 146 -8.26 2.92 -7.43
CA VAL A 146 -8.08 2.67 -8.87
C VAL A 146 -7.53 3.93 -9.54
N ASP A 147 -8.05 5.10 -9.18
CA ASP A 147 -7.57 6.37 -9.67
C ASP A 147 -6.14 6.65 -9.21
N PHE A 148 -5.79 6.46 -7.94
CA PHE A 148 -4.42 6.59 -7.47
C PHE A 148 -3.47 5.74 -8.31
N TRP A 149 -3.81 4.48 -8.56
CA TRP A 149 -2.95 3.59 -9.34
C TRP A 149 -2.82 4.00 -10.81
N ARG A 150 -3.92 4.31 -11.49
CA ARG A 150 -3.90 4.74 -12.89
C ARG A 150 -3.22 6.10 -13.08
N PHE A 151 -3.57 7.08 -12.25
CA PHE A 151 -3.01 8.42 -12.34
C PHE A 151 -1.56 8.48 -11.87
N ASN A 152 -1.15 7.77 -10.81
CA ASN A 152 0.26 7.75 -10.41
C ASN A 152 1.15 7.14 -11.50
N VAL A 153 0.68 6.13 -12.23
CA VAL A 153 1.41 5.59 -13.41
C VAL A 153 1.57 6.64 -14.49
N LYS A 154 0.52 7.44 -14.77
CA LYS A 154 0.59 8.57 -15.70
C LYS A 154 1.55 9.64 -15.22
N TYR A 155 1.46 10.06 -13.96
CA TYR A 155 2.34 11.09 -13.39
C TYR A 155 3.79 10.63 -13.38
N ALA A 156 4.07 9.37 -13.04
CA ALA A 156 5.41 8.82 -13.09
C ALA A 156 5.95 8.79 -14.52
N ARG A 157 5.13 8.43 -15.53
CA ARG A 157 5.53 8.50 -16.93
C ARG A 157 5.88 9.92 -17.36
N ASP A 158 5.03 10.89 -17.02
CA ASP A 158 5.25 12.30 -17.36
C ASP A 158 6.54 12.81 -16.73
N LEU A 159 6.76 12.50 -15.45
CA LEU A 159 7.97 12.85 -14.73
C LEU A 159 9.22 12.26 -15.41
N LEU A 160 9.20 11.00 -15.81
CA LEU A 160 10.33 10.35 -16.50
C LEU A 160 10.62 10.96 -17.88
N ALA A 161 9.61 11.59 -18.51
CA ALA A 161 9.77 12.30 -19.78
C ALA A 161 10.37 13.71 -19.60
N GLU A 162 10.41 14.25 -18.38
CA GLU A 162 11.09 15.51 -18.10
C GLU A 162 12.60 15.35 -18.30
N GLN A 163 13.16 16.11 -19.23
CA GLN A 163 14.58 16.09 -19.58
C GLN A 163 15.11 17.53 -19.70
N PRO A 164 16.43 17.76 -19.59
CA PRO A 164 17.01 19.08 -19.77
C PRO A 164 16.60 19.71 -21.11
N ALA A 165 15.98 20.90 -21.06
CA ALA A 165 15.38 21.54 -22.23
C ALA A 165 16.39 21.98 -23.31
N ALA A 166 17.66 22.15 -22.95
CA ALA A 166 18.72 22.56 -23.86
C ALA A 166 20.05 21.90 -23.51
N ASN A 167 20.86 21.69 -24.54
CA ASN A 167 22.21 21.16 -24.44
C ASN A 167 23.19 22.09 -25.17
N SER A 168 24.39 22.27 -24.62
CA SER A 168 25.47 22.98 -25.30
C SER A 168 25.98 22.18 -26.52
N PRO A 169 26.56 22.83 -27.54
CA PRO A 169 27.14 22.13 -28.68
C PRO A 169 28.17 21.07 -28.25
N GLY A 170 28.03 19.85 -28.78
CA GLY A 170 28.92 18.72 -28.46
C GLY A 170 28.62 18.01 -27.14
N VAL A 171 27.56 18.39 -26.42
CA VAL A 171 27.17 17.79 -25.13
C VAL A 171 25.78 17.18 -25.22
N TRP A 172 25.55 16.05 -24.54
CA TRP A 172 24.22 15.45 -24.37
C TRP A 172 23.95 15.16 -22.89
N ASN A 173 23.16 16.01 -22.25
CA ASN A 173 22.69 15.84 -20.89
C ASN A 173 21.39 15.02 -20.85
N ARG A 174 21.25 14.21 -19.80
CA ARG A 174 20.07 13.41 -19.51
C ARG A 174 19.80 13.41 -18.01
N LEU A 175 18.54 13.31 -17.62
CA LEU A 175 18.12 13.16 -16.23
C LEU A 175 17.72 11.70 -15.98
N ASP A 176 18.24 11.14 -14.87
CA ASP A 176 17.90 9.81 -14.38
C ASP A 176 17.19 9.91 -13.02
N HIS A 177 15.92 9.50 -12.99
CA HIS A 177 15.08 9.50 -11.79
C HIS A 177 15.32 8.24 -10.97
N ARG A 178 16.41 8.25 -10.19
CA ARG A 178 16.78 7.11 -9.35
C ARG A 178 15.78 6.89 -8.19
N PRO A 179 15.47 5.64 -7.83
CA PRO A 179 14.80 5.31 -6.58
C PRO A 179 15.66 5.67 -5.37
N LEU A 180 15.06 5.71 -4.18
CA LEU A 180 15.79 5.93 -2.95
C LEU A 180 16.62 4.69 -2.57
N GLU A 181 17.77 4.94 -1.95
CA GLU A 181 18.59 3.91 -1.32
C GLU A 181 18.08 3.62 0.09
N GLY A 182 17.67 2.38 0.33
CA GLY A 182 17.07 1.92 1.58
C GLY A 182 15.64 1.43 1.38
N PHE A 183 14.83 1.50 2.44
CA PHE A 183 13.41 1.14 2.42
C PHE A 183 12.53 2.33 2.85
N VAL A 184 11.29 2.36 2.34
CA VAL A 184 10.27 3.31 2.77
C VAL A 184 9.39 2.66 3.83
N TYR A 185 9.10 3.37 4.91
CA TYR A 185 8.15 2.94 5.93
C TYR A 185 6.79 3.61 5.71
N ALA A 186 5.79 2.85 5.24
CA ALA A 186 4.44 3.33 5.00
C ALA A 186 3.54 3.05 6.20
N ILE A 187 2.98 4.09 6.81
CA ILE A 187 2.09 4.01 7.97
C ILE A 187 0.74 4.61 7.60
N THR A 188 -0.30 3.78 7.55
CA THR A 188 -1.58 4.18 6.97
C THR A 188 -2.71 4.29 8.00
N PRO A 189 -3.63 5.26 7.83
CA PRO A 189 -4.70 5.54 8.79
C PRO A 189 -5.87 4.57 8.60
N PHE A 190 -6.87 4.66 9.48
CA PHE A 190 -8.08 3.82 9.39
C PHE A 190 -9.13 4.35 8.41
N ASN A 191 -9.10 5.64 8.07
CA ASN A 191 -10.24 6.34 7.51
C ASN A 191 -10.41 6.15 5.99
N PHE A 192 -9.35 5.81 5.25
CA PHE A 192 -9.40 5.55 3.81
C PHE A 192 -8.56 4.33 3.45
N THR A 193 -9.20 3.37 2.80
CA THR A 193 -8.51 2.21 2.24
C THR A 193 -7.72 2.59 0.99
N ALA A 194 -8.15 3.61 0.24
CA ALA A 194 -7.38 4.17 -0.86
C ALA A 194 -6.05 4.74 -0.38
N ILE A 195 -6.04 5.52 0.70
CA ILE A 195 -4.80 5.99 1.32
C ILE A 195 -3.97 4.79 1.78
N ALA A 196 -4.61 3.78 2.39
CA ALA A 196 -3.91 2.58 2.84
C ALA A 196 -3.20 1.82 1.73
N GLY A 197 -3.80 1.70 0.55
CA GLY A 197 -3.16 1.12 -0.64
C GLY A 197 -2.14 2.04 -1.29
N ASN A 198 -2.42 3.35 -1.37
CA ASN A 198 -1.59 4.30 -2.10
C ASN A 198 -0.24 4.58 -1.43
N LEU A 199 -0.20 4.80 -0.11
CA LEU A 199 1.05 5.15 0.58
C LEU A 199 2.17 4.12 0.35
N PRO A 200 1.93 2.80 0.37
CA PRO A 200 2.96 1.83 0.03
C PRO A 200 3.16 1.66 -1.48
N THR A 201 2.12 1.74 -2.32
CA THR A 201 2.30 1.47 -3.76
C THR A 201 2.92 2.62 -4.55
N ALA A 202 2.71 3.87 -4.15
CA ALA A 202 3.29 5.04 -4.82
C ALA A 202 4.84 5.04 -4.81
N PRO A 203 5.53 4.86 -3.66
CA PRO A 203 6.98 4.70 -3.66
C PRO A 203 7.41 3.40 -4.35
N ALA A 204 6.63 2.31 -4.24
CA ALA A 204 6.95 1.05 -4.91
C ALA A 204 6.99 1.19 -6.45
N LEU A 205 6.04 1.91 -7.05
CA LEU A 205 6.01 2.23 -8.48
C LEU A 205 7.31 2.88 -8.96
N MET A 206 7.87 3.78 -8.15
CA MET A 206 9.12 4.49 -8.44
C MET A 206 10.38 3.64 -8.18
N GLY A 207 10.24 2.34 -7.90
CA GLY A 207 11.34 1.41 -7.70
C GLY A 207 11.81 1.28 -6.24
N ASN A 208 11.08 1.83 -5.27
CA ASN A 208 11.40 1.63 -3.85
C ASN A 208 10.81 0.32 -3.33
N VAL A 209 11.32 -0.13 -2.18
CA VAL A 209 10.76 -1.24 -1.41
C VAL A 209 10.19 -0.72 -0.10
N VAL A 210 9.19 -1.40 0.44
CA VAL A 210 8.32 -0.84 1.47
C VAL A 210 8.05 -1.83 2.60
N VAL A 211 8.09 -1.32 3.83
CA VAL A 211 7.44 -1.94 4.99
C VAL A 211 6.15 -1.18 5.23
N TRP A 212 5.01 -1.87 5.17
CA TRP A 212 3.68 -1.28 5.27
C TRP A 212 3.00 -1.71 6.57
N LYS A 213 2.69 -0.74 7.42
CA LYS A 213 1.96 -0.92 8.67
C LYS A 213 0.59 -0.24 8.58
N PRO A 214 -0.51 -1.01 8.40
CA PRO A 214 -1.87 -0.45 8.39
C PRO A 214 -2.45 -0.24 9.78
N SER A 215 -3.43 0.65 9.91
CA SER A 215 -4.22 0.77 11.15
C SER A 215 -4.81 -0.59 11.57
N PRO A 216 -4.81 -0.95 12.87
CA PRO A 216 -5.43 -2.20 13.34
C PRO A 216 -6.88 -2.38 12.89
N THR A 217 -7.68 -1.30 12.92
CA THR A 217 -9.09 -1.31 12.52
C THR A 217 -9.31 -1.42 11.01
N GLN A 218 -8.28 -1.20 10.20
CA GLN A 218 -8.34 -1.32 8.74
C GLN A 218 -7.65 -2.60 8.23
N SER A 219 -7.09 -3.42 9.14
CA SER A 219 -6.28 -4.59 8.79
C SER A 219 -6.99 -5.63 7.92
N HIS A 220 -8.32 -5.77 8.05
CA HIS A 220 -9.09 -6.67 7.18
C HIS A 220 -8.98 -6.26 5.70
N ALA A 221 -9.19 -4.99 5.38
CA ALA A 221 -9.04 -4.48 4.01
C ALA A 221 -7.56 -4.45 3.58
N ALA A 222 -6.63 -4.18 4.49
CA ALA A 222 -5.19 -4.16 4.17
C ALA A 222 -4.66 -5.54 3.75
N VAL A 223 -5.03 -6.60 4.46
CA VAL A 223 -4.63 -7.98 4.11
C VAL A 223 -5.17 -8.34 2.74
N LEU A 224 -6.46 -8.11 2.47
CA LEU A 224 -7.07 -8.37 1.16
C LEU A 224 -6.44 -7.54 0.04
N LEU A 225 -6.06 -6.29 0.30
CA LEU A 225 -5.30 -5.48 -0.65
C LEU A 225 -3.93 -6.08 -0.95
N MET A 226 -3.24 -6.63 0.05
CA MET A 226 -1.97 -7.31 -0.18
C MET A 226 -2.16 -8.54 -1.09
N GLU A 227 -3.23 -9.31 -0.89
CA GLU A 227 -3.56 -10.45 -1.77
C GLU A 227 -3.85 -10.02 -3.20
N LEU A 228 -4.58 -8.91 -3.39
CA LEU A 228 -4.83 -8.33 -4.70
C LEU A 228 -3.52 -7.91 -5.38
N LEU A 229 -2.60 -7.29 -4.66
CA LEU A 229 -1.29 -6.90 -5.19
C LEU A 229 -0.44 -8.13 -5.56
N GLU A 230 -0.48 -9.20 -4.76
CA GLU A 230 0.16 -10.48 -5.10
C GLU A 230 -0.44 -11.08 -6.38
N GLU A 231 -1.77 -11.09 -6.52
CA GLU A 231 -2.46 -11.57 -7.73
C GLU A 231 -2.12 -10.73 -8.97
N ALA A 232 -1.95 -9.42 -8.79
CA ALA A 232 -1.48 -8.51 -9.83
C ALA A 232 -0.03 -8.81 -10.28
N GLY A 233 0.74 -9.52 -9.47
CA GLY A 233 2.12 -9.94 -9.76
C GLY A 233 3.18 -9.11 -9.04
N LEU A 234 2.84 -8.45 -7.93
CA LEU A 234 3.82 -7.76 -7.10
C LEU A 234 4.90 -8.75 -6.61
N PRO A 235 6.18 -8.52 -6.90
CA PRO A 235 7.22 -9.44 -6.46
C PRO A 235 7.32 -9.50 -4.93
N LYS A 236 7.64 -10.71 -4.45
CA LYS A 236 7.85 -10.98 -3.02
C LYS A 236 8.85 -9.99 -2.42
N GLY A 237 8.51 -9.44 -1.26
CA GLY A 237 9.37 -8.51 -0.52
C GLY A 237 9.33 -7.07 -1.01
N VAL A 238 8.71 -6.73 -2.15
CA VAL A 238 8.61 -5.33 -2.59
C VAL A 238 7.76 -4.50 -1.63
N ILE A 239 6.64 -5.04 -1.18
CA ILE A 239 5.85 -4.52 -0.06
C ILE A 239 5.74 -5.64 0.98
N ASN A 240 6.03 -5.33 2.24
CA ASN A 240 5.91 -6.24 3.36
C ASN A 240 4.88 -5.69 4.34
N LEU A 241 3.73 -6.36 4.47
CA LEU A 241 2.63 -5.96 5.35
C LEU A 241 2.89 -6.49 6.77
N VAL A 242 3.00 -5.59 7.74
CA VAL A 242 3.19 -5.91 9.17
C VAL A 242 2.03 -5.33 10.00
N THR A 243 1.35 -6.19 10.76
CA THR A 243 0.11 -5.87 11.47
C THR A 243 0.37 -5.41 12.92
N GLY A 244 -0.65 -4.84 13.57
CA GLY A 244 -0.58 -4.42 14.97
C GLY A 244 -0.55 -2.91 15.16
N ASP A 245 -0.27 -2.45 16.37
CA ASP A 245 -0.29 -1.03 16.76
C ASP A 245 0.82 -0.21 16.07
N GLY A 246 1.94 -0.85 15.74
CA GLY A 246 3.09 -0.24 15.08
C GLY A 246 4.21 0.22 16.00
N ILE A 247 4.13 -0.01 17.31
CA ILE A 247 5.14 0.42 18.27
C ILE A 247 6.45 -0.33 18.00
N ALA A 248 6.43 -1.66 18.03
CA ALA A 248 7.61 -2.49 17.77
C ALA A 248 8.17 -2.28 16.35
N VAL A 249 7.29 -2.11 15.36
CA VAL A 249 7.68 -1.83 13.97
C VAL A 249 8.42 -0.49 13.88
N SER A 250 7.91 0.56 14.53
CA SER A 250 8.52 1.89 14.49
C SER A 250 9.83 1.94 15.27
N GLU A 251 9.93 1.21 16.39
CA GLU A 251 11.17 1.10 17.15
C GLU A 251 12.32 0.55 16.29
N ILE A 252 12.06 -0.50 15.49
CA ILE A 252 13.06 -1.04 14.58
C ILE A 252 13.27 -0.13 13.37
N ALA A 253 12.19 0.26 12.67
CA ALA A 253 12.31 1.02 11.43
C ALA A 253 12.97 2.39 11.60
N LEU A 254 12.65 3.13 12.67
CA LEU A 254 13.21 4.46 12.93
C LEU A 254 14.66 4.43 13.39
N ASN A 255 15.15 3.30 13.90
CA ASN A 255 16.54 3.13 14.29
C ASN A 255 17.39 2.45 13.21
N HIS A 256 16.78 2.02 12.11
CA HIS A 256 17.48 1.33 11.03
C HIS A 256 18.25 2.31 10.13
N ARG A 257 19.53 2.03 9.89
CA ARG A 257 20.42 2.89 9.08
C ARG A 257 19.93 3.11 7.65
N ASP A 258 19.23 2.13 7.08
CA ASP A 258 18.72 2.18 5.70
C ASP A 258 17.27 2.67 5.60
N LEU A 259 16.73 3.35 6.62
CA LEU A 259 15.45 4.08 6.47
C LEU A 259 15.63 5.22 5.45
N ALA A 260 14.89 5.16 4.35
CA ALA A 260 14.97 6.13 3.26
C ALA A 260 13.85 7.19 3.30
N GLY A 261 12.74 6.87 3.95
CA GLY A 261 11.65 7.81 4.14
C GLY A 261 10.44 7.19 4.82
N ILE A 262 9.52 8.04 5.26
CA ILE A 262 8.29 7.68 5.93
C ILE A 262 7.12 8.24 5.11
N HIS A 263 6.27 7.37 4.58
CA HIS A 263 5.02 7.79 3.95
C HIS A 263 3.88 7.61 4.95
N PHE A 264 3.53 8.68 5.63
CA PHE A 264 2.61 8.67 6.76
C PHE A 264 1.32 9.43 6.46
N THR A 265 0.20 8.89 6.93
CA THR A 265 -1.00 9.68 7.19
C THR A 265 -1.61 9.23 8.52
N GLY A 266 -1.98 10.18 9.36
CA GLY A 266 -2.50 9.93 10.69
C GLY A 266 -2.55 11.20 11.53
N SER A 267 -2.50 11.06 12.85
CA SER A 267 -2.61 12.21 13.76
C SER A 267 -1.32 13.04 13.82
N THR A 268 -1.47 14.34 14.09
CA THR A 268 -0.34 15.26 14.28
C THR A 268 0.63 14.80 15.38
N PRO A 269 0.18 14.32 16.56
CA PRO A 269 1.11 13.85 17.60
C PRO A 269 1.97 12.67 17.14
N THR A 270 1.40 11.71 16.42
CA THR A 270 2.18 10.59 15.87
C THR A 270 3.19 11.09 14.84
N PHE A 271 2.79 12.00 13.94
CA PHE A 271 3.73 12.57 12.97
C PHE A 271 4.88 13.34 13.64
N GLN A 272 4.58 14.15 14.65
CA GLN A 272 5.60 14.87 15.44
C GLN A 272 6.56 13.92 16.14
N TYR A 273 6.06 12.81 16.69
CA TYR A 273 6.89 11.77 17.28
C TYR A 273 7.85 11.17 16.24
N LEU A 274 7.32 10.69 15.10
CA LEU A 274 8.14 10.11 14.03
C LEU A 274 9.22 11.08 13.54
N TRP A 275 8.82 12.33 13.27
CA TRP A 275 9.71 13.38 12.76
C TRP A 275 10.79 13.75 13.78
N LYS A 276 10.43 13.88 15.06
CA LYS A 276 11.38 14.12 16.15
C LYS A 276 12.40 12.97 16.24
N THR A 277 11.95 11.72 16.24
CA THR A 277 12.85 10.55 16.33
C THR A 277 13.81 10.49 15.15
N VAL A 278 13.36 10.79 13.93
CA VAL A 278 14.26 10.90 12.76
C VAL A 278 15.29 12.02 12.97
N GLY A 279 14.88 13.19 13.45
CA GLY A 279 15.78 14.31 13.74
C GLY A 279 16.85 13.95 14.78
N GLU A 280 16.47 13.26 15.86
CA GLU A 280 17.37 12.79 16.91
C GLU A 280 18.36 11.72 16.41
N ASN A 281 17.93 10.91 15.42
CA ASN A 281 18.73 9.82 14.85
C ASN A 281 19.49 10.21 13.57
N ILE A 282 19.48 11.48 13.15
CA ILE A 282 19.86 11.86 11.78
C ILE A 282 21.26 11.41 11.35
N ALA A 283 22.22 11.36 12.28
CA ALA A 283 23.59 10.94 12.02
C ALA A 283 23.74 9.41 11.77
N LYS A 284 22.73 8.61 12.11
CA LYS A 284 22.76 7.14 11.96
C LYS A 284 22.38 6.70 10.54
N TYR A 285 21.61 7.51 9.82
CA TYR A 285 21.07 7.12 8.52
C TYR A 285 22.10 7.22 7.42
N ARG A 286 22.00 6.32 6.44
CA ARG A 286 22.84 6.32 5.24
C ARG A 286 22.53 7.50 4.33
N THR A 287 21.25 7.88 4.26
CA THR A 287 20.71 9.03 3.54
C THR A 287 19.80 9.81 4.47
N TYR A 288 19.51 11.07 4.16
CA TYR A 288 18.47 11.82 4.88
C TYR A 288 17.10 11.21 4.58
N PRO A 289 16.39 10.65 5.59
CA PRO A 289 15.05 10.13 5.37
C PRO A 289 14.10 11.24 4.94
N ARG A 290 13.21 10.93 4.00
CA ARG A 290 12.16 11.84 3.52
C ARG A 290 10.87 11.70 4.30
#